data_AF-Q72M78-F1
#
_entry.id   AF-Q72M78-F1
#
_cell.length_a   1.000
_cell.length_b   1.000
_cell.length_c   1.000
_cell.angle_alpha   90.00
_cell.angle_beta   90.00
_cell.angle_gamma   90.00
#
_symmetry.space_group_name_H-M   'P 1'
#
loop_
_entity.id
_entity.type
_entity.pdbx_description
1 polymer ?
#
loop_
_entity_poly.entity_id
_entity_poly.type
_entity_poly.pdbx_seq_one_letter_code
_entity_poly.pdbx_strand_id
1 'polypeptide(L)'
;MIADKEQDFSDVRTELIQKVFQFPGDAFDLYQKIEGFGYFEILKTHFLLWILAPVAKILSNFFFSILSFVRYEEGEWSLFSGVLFSFVMYPTVLFLVAQFDVFRVFMKKVDRTKGETLPPANILLVSFIPFSASSIFWILPSPLQAVLISISFFLSCVLSVHSLKKKLNWKNKEILIFFLSGSAYFLTGILFLTVIYNLIRTILN
;
A
#
# COMPACT_ATOMS: atom_id res chain seq x y z
N MET A 1 20.58 29.22 13.96
CA MET A 1 19.28 29.10 13.28
C MET A 1 19.59 28.66 11.85
N ILE A 2 19.64 27.35 11.60
CA ILE A 2 19.86 26.82 10.25
C ILE A 2 18.48 26.74 9.64
N ALA A 3 18.23 27.54 8.60
CA ALA A 3 17.07 27.34 7.76
C ALA A 3 17.26 25.97 7.08
N ASP A 4 16.53 24.95 7.55
CA ASP A 4 16.35 23.72 6.80
C ASP A 4 15.75 24.13 5.45
N LYS A 5 16.58 24.10 4.40
CA LYS A 5 16.05 24.04 3.04
C LYS A 5 15.24 22.76 2.99
N GLU A 6 13.93 22.87 2.89
CA GLU A 6 13.05 21.76 2.57
C GLU A 6 13.63 21.09 1.32
N GLN A 7 14.26 19.93 1.51
CA GLN A 7 14.87 19.20 0.42
C GLN A 7 13.72 18.68 -0.46
N ASP A 8 13.59 19.23 -1.66
CA ASP A 8 12.52 18.81 -2.56
C ASP A 8 12.82 17.43 -3.13
N PHE A 9 12.03 16.44 -2.70
CA PHE A 9 12.10 15.07 -3.16
C PHE A 9 11.12 14.76 -4.31
N SER A 10 10.54 15.77 -4.97
CA SER A 10 9.60 15.59 -6.07
C SER A 10 10.19 14.78 -7.23
N ASP A 11 11.42 15.12 -7.66
CA ASP A 11 12.10 14.40 -8.76
C ASP A 11 12.40 12.95 -8.38
N VAL A 12 12.90 12.74 -7.16
CA VAL A 12 13.16 11.42 -6.59
C VAL A 12 11.89 10.57 -6.55
N ARG A 13 10.77 11.17 -6.13
CA ARG A 13 9.47 10.49 -6.06
C ARG A 13 8.99 10.08 -7.44
N THR A 14 9.12 10.97 -8.42
CA THR A 14 8.74 10.71 -9.82
C THR A 14 9.58 9.59 -10.41
N GLU A 15 10.90 9.62 -10.20
CA GLU A 15 11.82 8.58 -10.63
C GLU A 15 11.52 7.24 -9.95
N LEU A 16 11.23 7.25 -8.64
CA LEU A 16 10.86 6.06 -7.89
C LEU A 16 9.60 5.42 -8.46
N ILE A 17 8.54 6.22 -8.69
CA ILE A 17 7.30 5.73 -9.28
C ILE A 17 7.59 5.13 -10.65
N GLN A 18 8.32 5.83 -11.52
CA GLN A 18 8.68 5.34 -12.85
C GLN A 18 9.45 4.00 -12.79
N LYS A 19 10.47 3.91 -11.92
CA LYS A 19 11.27 2.69 -11.78
C LYS A 19 10.47 1.53 -11.23
N VAL A 20 9.53 1.76 -10.31
CA VAL A 20 8.66 0.69 -9.80
C VAL A 20 7.91 -0.02 -10.94
N PHE A 21 7.48 0.73 -11.96
CA PHE A 21 6.77 0.17 -13.11
C PHE A 21 7.69 -0.38 -14.21
N GLN A 22 8.81 0.28 -14.49
CA GLN A 22 9.69 -0.07 -15.62
C GLN A 22 10.80 -1.05 -15.22
N PHE A 23 11.44 -0.81 -14.09
CA PHE A 23 12.61 -1.55 -13.59
C PHE A 23 12.51 -1.74 -12.08
N PRO A 24 11.58 -2.60 -11.60
CA PRO A 24 11.24 -2.69 -10.17
C PRO A 24 12.44 -3.04 -9.30
N GLY A 25 13.41 -3.79 -9.83
CA GLY A 25 14.66 -4.09 -9.13
C GLY A 25 15.49 -2.84 -8.81
N ASP A 26 15.46 -1.83 -9.67
CA ASP A 26 16.25 -0.59 -9.57
C ASP A 26 15.55 0.46 -8.71
N ALA A 27 14.23 0.36 -8.53
CA ALA A 27 13.46 1.21 -7.62
C ALA A 27 13.92 1.06 -6.17
N PHE A 28 14.21 -0.18 -5.73
CA PHE A 28 14.72 -0.44 -4.38
C PHE A 28 16.15 0.08 -4.21
N ASP A 29 16.97 -0.06 -5.24
CA ASP A 29 18.34 0.48 -5.24
C ASP A 29 18.33 2.01 -5.17
N LEU A 30 17.42 2.66 -5.89
CA LEU A 30 17.21 4.09 -5.81
C LEU A 30 16.82 4.51 -4.39
N TYR A 31 15.82 3.84 -3.81
CA TYR A 31 15.37 4.12 -2.43
C TYR A 31 16.49 3.97 -1.39
N GLN A 32 17.35 2.94 -1.51
CA GLN A 32 18.43 2.71 -0.55
C GLN A 32 19.61 3.68 -0.69
N LYS A 33 19.81 4.27 -1.87
CA LYS A 33 20.98 5.10 -2.18
C LYS A 33 20.74 6.59 -1.92
N ILE A 34 19.49 7.02 -1.84
CA ILE A 34 19.17 8.44 -1.67
C ILE A 34 19.13 8.78 -0.18
N GLU A 35 20.10 9.57 0.26
CA GLU A 35 20.12 10.14 1.60
C GLU A 35 18.93 11.10 1.80
N GLY A 36 18.23 10.97 2.93
CA GLY A 36 17.07 11.81 3.29
C GLY A 36 15.72 11.32 2.78
N PHE A 37 15.65 10.46 1.75
CA PHE A 37 14.39 9.88 1.27
C PHE A 37 13.98 8.67 2.15
N GLY A 38 13.36 8.96 3.29
CA GLY A 38 13.04 7.96 4.31
C GLY A 38 11.59 7.46 4.29
N TYR A 39 11.16 6.89 5.42
CA TYR A 39 9.81 6.35 5.64
C TYR A 39 8.69 7.37 5.35
N PHE A 40 8.85 8.59 5.85
CA PHE A 40 7.84 9.65 5.67
C PHE A 40 7.65 10.02 4.20
N GLU A 41 8.72 10.03 3.40
CA GLU A 41 8.63 10.34 1.97
C GLU A 41 7.97 9.21 1.18
N ILE A 42 8.21 7.95 1.55
CA ILE A 42 7.44 6.82 1.02
C ILE A 42 5.96 6.95 1.36
N LEU A 43 5.62 7.23 2.63
CA LEU A 43 4.22 7.39 3.03
C LEU A 43 3.54 8.55 2.30
N LYS A 44 4.25 9.68 2.13
CA LYS A 44 3.78 10.82 1.33
C LYS A 44 3.52 10.40 -0.12
N THR A 45 4.39 9.56 -0.69
CA THR A 45 4.19 8.99 -2.04
C THR A 45 2.92 8.16 -2.12
N HIS A 46 2.70 7.25 -1.17
CA HIS A 46 1.46 6.48 -1.09
C HIS A 46 0.23 7.36 -0.90
N PHE A 47 0.32 8.39 -0.06
CA PHE A 47 -0.76 9.33 0.20
C PHE A 47 -1.17 10.10 -1.07
N LEU A 48 -0.18 10.63 -1.80
CA LEU A 48 -0.41 11.35 -3.05
C LEU A 48 -1.04 10.47 -4.13
N LEU A 49 -0.67 9.18 -4.19
CA LEU A 49 -1.30 8.23 -5.11
C LEU A 49 -2.71 7.87 -4.64
N TRP A 50 -2.88 7.61 -3.35
CA TRP A 50 -4.15 7.19 -2.77
C TRP A 50 -5.25 8.24 -2.90
N ILE A 51 -4.95 9.52 -2.66
CA ILE A 51 -5.98 10.58 -2.69
C ILE A 51 -6.65 10.72 -4.07
N LEU A 52 -6.03 10.18 -5.12
CA LEU A 52 -6.64 10.09 -6.45
C LEU A 52 -7.84 9.14 -6.49
N ALA A 53 -7.94 8.16 -5.60
CA ALA A 53 -9.03 7.17 -5.60
C ALA A 53 -10.42 7.78 -5.38
N PRO A 54 -10.69 8.56 -4.31
CA PRO A 54 -11.98 9.23 -4.16
C PRO A 54 -12.25 10.23 -5.28
N VAL A 55 -11.23 10.96 -5.74
CA VAL A 55 -11.36 11.94 -6.85
C VAL A 55 -11.77 11.24 -8.14
N ALA A 56 -11.06 10.19 -8.54
CA ALA A 56 -11.35 9.40 -9.72
C ALA A 56 -12.75 8.75 -9.63
N LYS A 57 -13.17 8.31 -8.43
CA LYS A 57 -14.50 7.74 -8.24
C LYS A 57 -15.61 8.77 -8.39
N ILE A 58 -15.44 9.97 -7.83
CA ILE A 58 -16.40 11.07 -8.01
C ILE A 58 -16.51 11.42 -9.49
N LEU A 59 -15.38 11.56 -10.19
CA LEU A 59 -15.35 11.83 -11.63
C LEU A 59 -16.03 10.72 -12.45
N SER A 60 -15.81 9.46 -12.09
CA SER A 60 -16.47 8.31 -12.70
C SER A 60 -17.98 8.41 -12.56
N ASN A 61 -18.46 8.56 -11.32
CA ASN A 61 -19.89 8.64 -11.03
C ASN A 61 -20.55 9.83 -11.74
N PHE A 62 -19.87 10.98 -11.80
CA PHE A 62 -20.33 12.15 -12.53
C PHE A 62 -20.44 11.87 -14.04
N PHE A 63 -19.39 11.31 -14.65
CA PHE A 63 -19.39 10.99 -16.09
C PHE A 63 -20.48 9.99 -16.45
N PHE A 64 -20.62 8.90 -15.68
CA PHE A 64 -21.66 7.90 -15.91
C PHE A 64 -23.06 8.43 -15.64
N SER A 65 -23.22 9.41 -14.73
CA SER A 65 -24.48 10.12 -14.51
C SER A 65 -24.89 11.00 -15.68
N ILE A 66 -23.94 11.62 -16.37
CA ILE A 66 -24.23 12.37 -17.60
C ILE A 66 -24.62 11.41 -18.74
N LEU A 67 -23.85 10.34 -18.95
CA LEU A 67 -24.07 9.41 -20.06
C LEU A 67 -25.44 8.73 -20.01
N SER A 68 -25.87 8.35 -18.82
CA SER A 68 -27.16 7.71 -18.55
C SER A 68 -28.34 8.66 -18.66
N PHE A 69 -28.19 9.92 -18.22
CA PHE A 69 -29.17 10.97 -18.47
C PHE A 69 -29.43 11.13 -19.97
N VAL A 70 -28.37 11.11 -20.79
CA VAL A 70 -28.49 11.14 -22.26
C VAL A 70 -29.16 9.87 -22.82
N ARG A 71 -29.01 8.71 -22.16
CA ARG A 71 -29.55 7.41 -22.58
C ARG A 71 -30.94 7.10 -22.02
N TYR A 72 -31.54 7.97 -21.21
CA TYR A 72 -32.82 7.73 -20.52
C TYR A 72 -32.85 6.41 -19.73
N GLU A 73 -31.73 6.03 -19.11
CA GLU A 73 -31.69 4.88 -18.21
C GLU A 73 -32.19 5.30 -16.81
N GLU A 74 -33.24 4.65 -16.31
CA GLU A 74 -33.73 4.83 -14.94
C GLU A 74 -32.77 4.12 -13.96
N GLY A 75 -31.89 4.88 -13.33
CA GLY A 75 -30.98 4.39 -12.28
C GLY A 75 -30.96 5.32 -11.07
N GLU A 76 -30.76 4.75 -9.88
CA GLU A 76 -30.51 5.54 -8.67
C GLU A 76 -29.15 6.26 -8.77
N TRP A 77 -29.20 7.57 -8.96
CA TRP A 77 -28.02 8.42 -9.06
C TRP A 77 -27.44 8.70 -7.67
N SER A 78 -26.21 8.25 -7.43
CA SER A 78 -25.45 8.69 -6.26
C SER A 78 -24.00 8.99 -6.63
N LEU A 79 -23.65 10.28 -6.59
CA LEU A 79 -22.27 10.76 -6.79
C LEU A 79 -21.30 10.18 -5.77
N PHE A 80 -21.79 9.80 -4.59
CA PHE A 80 -20.98 9.30 -3.48
C PHE A 80 -20.92 7.77 -3.41
N SER A 81 -21.59 7.06 -4.32
CA SER A 81 -21.57 5.61 -4.36
C SER A 81 -20.13 5.09 -4.51
N GLY A 82 -19.70 4.26 -3.55
CA GLY A 82 -18.36 3.66 -3.52
C GLY A 82 -17.19 4.61 -3.18
N VAL A 83 -17.43 5.91 -2.93
CA VAL A 83 -16.36 6.88 -2.60
C VAL A 83 -15.72 6.57 -1.23
N LEU A 84 -16.53 6.22 -0.23
CA LEU A 84 -16.00 5.84 1.08
C LEU A 84 -15.12 4.59 0.99
N PHE A 85 -15.55 3.61 0.20
CA PHE A 85 -14.78 2.38 0.01
C PHE A 85 -13.46 2.65 -0.73
N SER A 86 -13.49 3.45 -1.81
CA SER A 86 -12.28 3.84 -2.54
C SER A 86 -11.32 4.66 -1.69
N PHE A 87 -11.84 5.41 -0.72
CA PHE A 87 -11.02 6.10 0.28
C PHE A 87 -10.43 5.15 1.33
N VAL A 88 -11.21 4.25 1.94
CA VAL A 88 -10.75 3.45 3.11
C VAL A 88 -9.85 2.27 2.73
N MET A 89 -9.99 1.69 1.55
CA MET A 89 -9.29 0.45 1.20
C MET A 89 -7.75 0.58 1.16
N TYR A 90 -7.23 1.69 0.63
CA TYR A 90 -5.79 1.90 0.50
C TYR A 90 -5.08 2.07 1.83
N PRO A 91 -5.50 2.95 2.76
CA PRO A 91 -4.86 3.07 4.07
C PRO A 91 -4.98 1.76 4.86
N THR A 92 -6.08 1.01 4.69
CA THR A 92 -6.23 -0.31 5.32
C THR A 92 -5.16 -1.29 4.83
N VAL A 93 -4.99 -1.44 3.51
CA VAL A 93 -3.96 -2.32 2.94
C VAL A 93 -2.55 -1.83 3.28
N LEU A 94 -2.28 -0.53 3.18
CA LEU A 94 -0.98 0.05 3.51
C LEU A 94 -0.63 -0.11 4.98
N PHE A 95 -1.62 -0.03 5.88
CA PHE A 95 -1.43 -0.34 7.29
C PHE A 95 -0.97 -1.78 7.48
N LEU A 96 -1.64 -2.75 6.84
CA LEU A 96 -1.23 -4.16 6.88
C LEU A 96 0.20 -4.34 6.35
N VAL A 97 0.53 -3.71 5.21
CA VAL A 97 1.87 -3.79 4.61
C VAL A 97 2.93 -3.19 5.53
N ALA A 98 2.66 -2.02 6.14
CA ALA A 98 3.57 -1.40 7.10
C ALA A 98 3.81 -2.30 8.31
N GLN A 99 2.76 -2.92 8.86
CA GLN A 99 2.86 -3.87 9.97
C GLN A 99 3.63 -5.14 9.55
N PHE A 100 3.45 -5.65 8.33
CA PHE A 100 4.27 -6.74 7.79
C PHE A 100 5.75 -6.35 7.69
N ASP A 101 6.04 -5.11 7.29
CA ASP A 101 7.42 -4.61 7.19
C ASP A 101 8.08 -4.50 8.57
N VAL A 102 7.32 -4.07 9.59
CA VAL A 102 7.76 -4.10 11.00
C VAL A 102 7.99 -5.54 11.47
N PHE A 103 7.03 -6.43 11.23
CA PHE A 103 7.14 -7.85 11.60
C PHE A 103 8.35 -8.52 10.95
N ARG A 104 8.68 -8.18 9.70
CA ARG A 104 9.87 -8.66 8.98
C ARG A 104 11.16 -8.34 9.71
N VAL A 105 11.27 -7.13 10.29
CA VAL A 105 12.45 -6.72 11.07
C VAL A 105 12.59 -7.59 12.32
N PHE A 106 11.49 -7.94 12.99
CA PHE A 106 11.51 -8.81 14.17
C PHE A 106 11.77 -10.30 13.85
N MET A 107 11.27 -10.79 12.72
CA MET A 107 11.50 -12.16 12.25
C MET A 107 12.98 -12.45 11.99
N LYS A 108 13.71 -11.45 11.47
CA LYS A 108 15.16 -11.55 11.34
C LYS A 108 15.76 -11.32 12.73
N LYS A 109 16.10 -12.39 13.45
CA LYS A 109 16.89 -12.31 14.68
C LYS A 109 18.26 -11.71 14.34
N VAL A 110 18.36 -10.39 14.39
CA VAL A 110 19.63 -9.67 14.20
C VAL A 110 20.49 -9.98 15.42
N ASP A 111 21.54 -10.76 15.21
CA ASP A 111 22.51 -11.03 16.26
C ASP A 111 23.39 -9.79 16.43
N ARG A 112 22.96 -8.90 17.33
CA ARG A 112 23.66 -7.64 17.63
C ARG A 112 25.09 -7.85 18.12
N THR A 113 25.44 -9.05 18.60
CA THR A 113 26.81 -9.39 19.02
C THR A 113 27.74 -9.65 17.85
N LYS A 114 27.20 -9.94 16.65
CA LYS A 114 27.95 -10.17 15.41
C LYS A 114 28.06 -8.93 14.52
N GLY A 115 27.59 -7.77 14.99
CA GLY A 115 27.60 -6.54 14.20
C GLY A 115 26.68 -6.59 12.98
N GLU A 116 25.68 -7.47 12.96
CA GLU A 116 24.75 -7.60 11.84
C GLU A 116 23.95 -6.30 11.66
N THR A 117 24.01 -5.73 10.45
CA THR A 117 23.22 -4.54 10.09
C THR A 117 21.73 -4.88 10.08
N LEU A 118 20.91 -3.95 10.60
CA LEU A 118 19.45 -4.06 10.51
C LEU A 118 19.02 -4.30 9.06
N PRO A 119 18.03 -5.19 8.82
CA PRO A 119 17.53 -5.40 7.47
C PRO A 119 16.99 -4.08 6.90
N PRO A 120 17.18 -3.81 5.60
CA PRO A 120 16.72 -2.57 4.98
C PRO A 120 15.25 -2.31 5.29
N ALA A 121 14.91 -1.08 5.67
CA ALA A 121 13.54 -0.69 6.02
C ALA A 121 12.66 -0.52 4.77
N ASN A 122 11.34 -0.64 4.95
CA ASN A 122 10.30 -0.22 3.98
C ASN A 122 10.30 -0.95 2.63
N ILE A 123 10.89 -2.15 2.57
CA ILE A 123 10.94 -2.94 1.34
C ILE A 123 9.52 -3.27 0.86
N LEU A 124 8.62 -3.67 1.76
CA LEU A 124 7.27 -4.04 1.34
C LEU A 124 6.46 -2.81 0.95
N LEU A 125 6.67 -1.67 1.62
CA LEU A 125 6.01 -0.42 1.24
C LEU A 125 6.39 0.03 -0.17
N VAL A 126 7.68 0.05 -0.53
CA VAL A 126 8.10 0.36 -1.90
C VAL A 126 7.50 -0.62 -2.91
N SER A 127 7.43 -1.93 -2.58
CA SER A 127 6.77 -2.93 -3.42
C SER A 127 5.27 -2.68 -3.64
N PHE A 128 4.61 -1.91 -2.77
CA PHE A 128 3.17 -1.61 -2.82
C PHE A 128 2.82 -0.26 -3.48
N ILE A 129 3.80 0.43 -4.05
CA ILE A 129 3.57 1.61 -4.88
C ILE A 129 2.63 1.32 -6.06
N PRO A 130 2.74 0.19 -6.81
CA PRO A 130 1.81 -0.12 -7.90
C PRO A 130 0.37 -0.25 -7.41
N PHE A 131 0.16 -0.90 -6.26
CA PHE A 131 -1.16 -0.98 -5.65
C PHE A 131 -1.71 0.43 -5.36
N SER A 132 -0.90 1.32 -4.78
CA SER A 132 -1.37 2.70 -4.51
C SER A 132 -1.68 3.48 -5.78
N ALA A 133 -0.85 3.32 -6.82
CA ALA A 133 -1.05 3.94 -8.12
C ALA A 133 -2.29 3.41 -8.88
N SER A 134 -2.79 2.22 -8.53
CA SER A 134 -4.03 1.67 -9.07
C SER A 134 -5.27 2.51 -8.71
N SER A 135 -5.14 3.48 -7.80
CA SER A 135 -6.16 4.47 -7.45
C SER A 135 -6.78 5.16 -8.66
N ILE A 136 -6.01 5.35 -9.74
CA ILE A 136 -6.50 5.95 -10.98
C ILE A 136 -7.61 5.12 -11.64
N PHE A 137 -7.62 3.79 -11.45
CA PHE A 137 -8.59 2.90 -12.08
C PHE A 137 -10.00 3.02 -11.50
N TRP A 138 -10.18 3.74 -10.38
CA TRP A 138 -11.51 4.12 -9.87
C TRP A 138 -12.31 5.01 -10.83
N ILE A 139 -11.67 5.53 -11.89
CA ILE A 139 -12.36 6.22 -12.98
C ILE A 139 -13.24 5.26 -13.80
N LEU A 140 -12.89 3.97 -13.84
CA LEU A 140 -13.57 2.97 -14.66
C LEU A 140 -14.80 2.42 -13.95
N PRO A 141 -15.81 1.95 -14.70
CA PRO A 141 -16.98 1.33 -14.09
C PRO A 141 -16.62 -0.05 -13.51
N SER A 142 -17.46 -0.53 -12.59
CA SER A 142 -17.41 -1.92 -12.14
C SER A 142 -17.84 -2.86 -13.29
N PRO A 143 -17.21 -4.04 -13.48
CA PRO A 143 -16.16 -4.65 -12.67
C PRO A 143 -14.72 -4.28 -13.11
N LEU A 144 -14.54 -3.51 -14.18
CA LEU A 144 -13.22 -3.22 -14.77
C LEU A 144 -12.25 -2.59 -13.76
N GLN A 145 -12.71 -1.61 -12.98
CA GLN A 145 -11.90 -1.01 -11.91
C GLN A 145 -11.37 -2.07 -10.93
N ALA A 146 -12.23 -3.02 -10.52
CA ALA A 146 -11.88 -4.01 -9.50
C ALA A 146 -10.84 -5.00 -10.02
N VAL A 147 -10.96 -5.41 -11.29
CA VAL A 147 -9.99 -6.28 -11.95
C VAL A 147 -8.61 -5.62 -12.00
N LEU A 148 -8.51 -4.37 -12.44
CA LEU A 148 -7.23 -3.67 -12.56
C LEU A 148 -6.58 -3.36 -11.21
N ILE A 149 -7.38 -3.00 -10.20
CA ILE A 149 -6.90 -2.84 -8.83
C ILE A 149 -6.38 -4.19 -8.28
N SER A 150 -7.08 -5.28 -8.55
CA SER A 150 -6.66 -6.63 -8.13
C SER A 150 -5.35 -7.05 -8.80
N ILE A 151 -5.21 -6.81 -10.11
CA ILE A 151 -3.94 -7.06 -10.83
C ILE A 151 -2.80 -6.28 -10.19
N SER A 152 -3.03 -5.00 -9.85
CA SER A 152 -2.02 -4.14 -9.22
C SER A 152 -1.64 -4.60 -7.81
N PHE A 153 -2.61 -5.14 -7.06
CA PHE A 153 -2.38 -5.78 -5.77
C PHE A 153 -1.51 -7.03 -5.91
N PHE A 154 -1.85 -7.95 -6.82
CA PHE A 154 -1.05 -9.16 -7.05
C PHE A 154 0.36 -8.83 -7.55
N LEU A 155 0.49 -7.84 -8.45
CA LEU A 155 1.79 -7.33 -8.88
C LEU A 155 2.62 -6.86 -7.67
N SER A 156 2.03 -6.09 -6.76
CA SER A 156 2.70 -5.61 -5.54
C SER A 156 3.16 -6.75 -4.62
N CYS A 157 2.36 -7.81 -4.50
CA CYS A 157 2.74 -9.03 -3.79
C CYS A 157 3.92 -9.75 -4.46
N VAL A 158 3.90 -9.87 -5.80
CA VAL A 158 5.00 -10.48 -6.57
C VAL A 158 6.28 -9.66 -6.41
N LEU A 159 6.20 -8.33 -6.48
CA LEU A 159 7.32 -7.44 -6.24
C LEU A 159 7.87 -7.58 -4.82
N SER A 160 7.00 -7.74 -3.82
CA SER A 160 7.42 -8.01 -2.44
C SER A 160 8.26 -9.27 -2.35
N VAL A 161 7.79 -10.38 -2.93
CA VAL A 161 8.53 -11.66 -2.97
C VAL A 161 9.87 -11.48 -3.70
N HIS A 162 9.87 -10.80 -4.84
CA HIS A 162 11.08 -10.54 -5.62
C HIS A 162 12.11 -9.74 -4.79
N SER A 163 11.67 -8.69 -4.10
CA SER A 163 12.55 -7.84 -3.29
C SER A 163 13.10 -8.57 -2.07
N LEU A 164 12.29 -9.41 -1.40
CA LEU A 164 12.77 -10.25 -0.31
C LEU A 164 13.88 -11.21 -0.79
N LYS A 165 13.72 -11.83 -1.96
CA LYS A 165 14.77 -12.68 -2.55
C LYS A 165 16.01 -11.89 -2.91
N LYS A 166 15.87 -10.80 -3.67
CA LYS A 166 17.01 -10.05 -4.22
C LYS A 166 17.79 -9.30 -3.14
N LYS A 167 17.11 -8.70 -2.15
CA LYS A 167 17.74 -7.82 -1.14
C LYS A 167 18.08 -8.53 0.16
N LEU A 168 17.31 -9.52 0.57
CA LEU A 168 17.55 -10.24 1.82
C LEU A 168 18.07 -11.66 1.61
N ASN A 169 18.20 -12.11 0.36
CA ASN A 169 18.59 -13.47 0.00
C ASN A 169 17.70 -14.54 0.64
N TRP A 170 16.42 -14.22 0.83
CA TRP A 170 15.47 -15.14 1.46
C TRP A 170 15.10 -16.30 0.52
N LYS A 171 15.07 -17.51 1.06
CA LYS A 171 14.62 -18.71 0.33
C LYS A 171 13.09 -18.74 0.23
N ASN A 172 12.57 -19.46 -0.78
CA ASN A 172 11.11 -19.64 -0.95
C ASN A 172 10.41 -20.12 0.34
N LYS A 173 11.05 -21.05 1.07
CA LYS A 173 10.53 -21.57 2.34
C LYS A 173 10.44 -20.49 3.42
N GLU A 174 11.44 -19.63 3.53
CA GLU A 174 11.48 -18.53 4.51
C GLU A 174 10.40 -17.49 4.20
N ILE A 175 10.20 -17.17 2.92
CA ILE A 175 9.15 -16.26 2.46
C ILE A 175 7.76 -16.83 2.79
N LEU A 176 7.54 -18.13 2.55
CA LEU A 176 6.28 -18.79 2.89
C LEU A 176 6.02 -18.75 4.41
N ILE A 177 7.03 -19.08 5.22
CA ILE A 177 6.95 -19.01 6.68
C ILE A 177 6.66 -17.58 7.15
N PHE A 178 7.29 -16.58 6.53
CA PHE A 178 7.05 -15.17 6.82
C PHE A 178 5.59 -14.78 6.59
N PHE A 179 5.02 -15.09 5.42
CA PHE A 179 3.63 -14.75 5.12
C PHE A 179 2.63 -15.51 5.99
N LEU A 180 2.89 -16.79 6.29
CA LEU A 180 2.06 -17.58 7.20
C LEU A 180 2.09 -17.01 8.62
N SER A 181 3.28 -16.71 9.13
CA SER A 181 3.45 -16.20 10.50
C SER A 181 2.91 -14.77 10.63
N GLY A 182 3.12 -13.93 9.62
CA GLY A 182 2.55 -12.59 9.60
C GLY A 182 1.02 -12.62 9.47
N SER A 183 0.46 -13.51 8.66
CA SER A 183 -0.99 -13.73 8.62
C SER A 183 -1.55 -14.16 9.98
N ALA A 184 -0.87 -15.07 10.68
CA ALA A 184 -1.24 -15.46 12.03
C ALA A 184 -1.14 -14.30 13.04
N TYR A 185 -0.13 -13.44 12.89
CA TYR A 185 0.02 -12.21 13.69
C TYR A 185 -1.18 -11.27 13.51
N PHE A 186 -1.60 -10.99 12.27
CA PHE A 186 -2.80 -10.17 12.03
C PHE A 186 -4.07 -10.82 12.54
N LEU A 187 -4.23 -12.14 12.33
CA LEU A 187 -5.39 -12.87 12.81
C LEU A 187 -5.51 -12.78 14.34
N THR A 188 -4.38 -12.91 15.04
CA THR A 188 -4.31 -12.76 16.50
C THR A 188 -4.71 -11.33 16.92
N GLY A 189 -4.22 -10.31 16.22
CA GLY A 189 -4.60 -8.92 16.45
C GLY A 189 -6.11 -8.67 16.26
N ILE A 190 -6.70 -9.21 15.19
CA ILE A 190 -8.14 -9.11 14.92
C ILE A 190 -8.95 -9.82 16.01
N LEU A 191 -8.53 -11.02 16.43
CA LEU A 191 -9.18 -11.75 17.52
C LEU A 191 -9.15 -10.97 18.83
N PHE A 192 -8.01 -10.34 19.16
CA PHE A 192 -7.88 -9.50 20.33
C PHE A 192 -8.85 -8.29 20.28
N LEU A 193 -8.91 -7.59 19.15
CA LEU A 193 -9.87 -6.49 18.96
C LEU A 193 -11.32 -6.96 19.08
N THR A 194 -11.64 -8.15 18.56
CA THR A 194 -12.97 -8.75 18.66
C THR A 194 -13.35 -9.05 20.11
N VAL A 195 -12.40 -9.57 20.91
CA VAL A 195 -12.62 -9.80 22.35
C VAL A 195 -12.90 -8.48 23.06
N ILE A 196 -12.10 -7.43 22.81
CA ILE A 196 -12.32 -6.10 23.41
C ILE A 196 -13.69 -5.54 23.03
N TYR A 197 -14.05 -5.59 21.75
CA TYR A 197 -15.36 -5.13 21.28
C TYR A 197 -16.51 -5.84 22.00
N ASN A 198 -16.42 -7.17 22.15
CA ASN A 198 -17.44 -7.95 22.84
C ASN A 198 -17.50 -7.63 24.34
N LEU A 199 -16.36 -7.39 25.00
CA LEU A 199 -16.33 -6.95 26.40
C LEU A 199 -17.02 -5.60 26.57
N ILE A 200 -16.67 -4.61 25.74
CA ILE A 200 -17.29 -3.27 25.77
C ILE A 200 -18.80 -3.37 25.53
N ARG A 201 -19.21 -4.13 24.51
CA ARG A 201 -20.63 -4.37 24.20
C ARG A 201 -21.37 -5.00 25.37
N THR A 202 -20.75 -5.94 26.07
CA THR A 202 -21.36 -6.65 27.21
C THR A 202 -21.47 -5.75 28.44
N ILE A 203 -20.56 -4.79 28.62
CA ILE A 203 -20.59 -3.83 29.74
C ILE A 203 -21.60 -2.69 29.49
N LEU A 204 -21.76 -2.28 28.23
CA LEU A 204 -22.63 -1.15 27.84
C LEU A 204 -24.10 -1.54 27.58
N ASN A 205 -24.39 -2.83 27.39
CA ASN A 205 -25.75 -3.37 27.30
C ASN A 205 -26.19 -3.97 28.63
#